data_AF-A0A7C6K523-F1
#
_entry.id   AF-A0A7C6K523-F1
#
_cell.length_a   1.000
_cell.length_b   1.000
_cell.length_c   1.000
_cell.angle_alpha   90.00
_cell.angle_beta   90.00
_cell.angle_gamma   90.00
#
_symmetry.space_group_name_H-M   'P 1'
#
loop_
_entity.id
_entity.type
_entity.pdbx_description
1 polymer ?
#
loop_
_entity_poly.entity_id
_entity_poly.type
_entity_poly.pdbx_seq_one_letter_code
_entity_poly.pdbx_strand_id
1 'polypeptide(L)' 'MLTIEYCARAIIRHLNGDLKLFESYRDKAIETYHREQCICSIEEMIPDRTKKKLYKLVN' A
#
# COMPACT_ATOMS: atom_id res chain seq x y z
N MET A 1 13.55 0.59 -6.03
CA MET A 1 12.70 0.29 -4.86
C MET A 1 11.84 1.50 -4.58
N LEU A 2 10.53 1.41 -4.88
CA LEU A 2 9.60 2.54 -4.73
C LEU A 2 9.49 2.97 -3.26
N THR A 3 9.68 2.03 -2.32
CA THR A 3 9.76 2.29 -0.88
C THR A 3 10.83 3.33 -0.52
N ILE A 4 12.05 3.20 -1.05
CA ILE A 4 13.15 4.15 -0.75
C ILE A 4 12.86 5.55 -1.30
N GLU A 5 12.26 5.63 -2.49
CA GLU A 5 11.89 6.90 -3.11
C GLU A 5 10.87 7.66 -2.26
N TYR A 6 9.84 6.99 -1.75
CA TYR A 6 8.87 7.60 -0.85
C TYR A 6 9.47 7.98 0.50
N CYS A 7 10.36 7.16 1.07
CA CYS A 7 11.10 7.53 2.28
C CYS A 7 11.94 8.80 2.09
N ALA A 8 12.70 8.90 1.00
CA ALA A 8 13.51 10.07 0.70
C ALA A 8 12.64 11.33 0.54
N ARG A 9 11.50 11.22 -0.16
CA ARG A 9 10.54 12.33 -0.31
C ARG A 9 9.93 12.74 1.03
N ALA A 10 9.55 11.79 1.88
CA ALA A 10 9.01 12.07 3.21
C ALA A 10 10.01 12.87 4.05
N ILE A 11 11.28 12.44 4.09
CA ILE A 11 12.35 13.14 4.83
C ILE A 11 12.49 14.59 4.36
N ILE A 12 12.54 14.82 3.04
CA ILE A 12 12.64 16.18 2.47
C ILE A 12 11.45 17.04 2.89
N ARG A 13 10.22 16.51 2.86
CA ARG A 13 9.02 17.26 3.26
C ARG A 13 8.99 17.60 4.74
N HIS A 14 9.42 16.67 5.59
CA HIS A 14 9.55 16.92 7.02
C HIS A 14 10.55 18.05 7.31
N LEU A 15 11.72 18.02 6.68
CA LEU A 15 12.74 19.08 6.83
C LEU A 15 12.25 20.44 6.32
N ASN A 16 11.39 20.45 5.29
CA ASN A 16 10.77 21.67 4.77
C ASN A 16 9.55 22.14 5.58
N GLY A 17 9.16 21.45 6.65
CA GLY A 17 7.99 21.77 7.48
C GLY A 17 6.64 21.41 6.85
N ASP A 18 6.63 20.74 5.68
CA ASP A 18 5.41 20.29 5.01
C ASP A 18 4.95 18.94 5.57
N LEU A 19 4.36 18.99 6.77
CA LEU A 19 3.98 17.80 7.53
C LEU A 19 2.87 16.99 6.85
N LYS A 20 1.92 17.65 6.18
CA LYS A 20 0.83 16.96 5.47
C LYS A 20 1.37 16.09 4.34
N LEU A 21 2.33 16.62 3.58
CA LEU A 21 2.91 15.87 2.47
C LEU A 21 3.93 14.82 2.97
N PHE A 22 4.60 15.08 4.10
CA PHE A 22 5.38 14.07 4.81
C PHE A 22 4.53 12.86 5.19
N GLU A 23 3.37 13.06 5.83
CA GLU A 23 2.47 11.97 6.24
C GLU A 23 2.00 11.16 5.03
N SER A 24 1.61 11.83 3.93
CA SER A 24 1.21 11.12 2.71
C SER A 24 2.32 10.27 2.12
N TYR A 25 3.56 10.77 2.08
CA TYR A 25 4.68 9.97 1.57
C TYR A 25 5.09 8.85 2.52
N ARG A 26 5.03 9.06 3.84
CA ARG A 26 5.24 8.01 4.84
C ARG A 26 4.25 6.86 4.64
N ASP A 27 2.96 7.17 4.51
CA ASP A 27 1.92 6.15 4.38
C ASP A 27 2.08 5.36 3.07
N LYS A 28 2.43 6.03 1.96
CA LYS A 28 2.77 5.36 0.70
C LYS A 28 4.00 4.47 0.79
N ALA A 29 5.04 4.88 1.53
CA ALA A 29 6.23 4.06 1.74
C ALA A 29 5.87 2.77 2.51
N ILE A 30 5.04 2.87 3.55
CA ILE A 30 4.54 1.72 4.33
C ILE A 30 3.72 0.79 3.45
N GLU A 31 2.76 1.32 2.69
CA GLU A 31 1.92 0.53 1.78
C GLU A 31 2.77 -0.21 0.73
N THR A 32 3.73 0.49 0.14
CA THR A 32 4.63 -0.08 -0.88
C THR A 32 5.51 -1.16 -0.28
N TYR A 33 6.06 -0.95 0.91
CA TYR A 33 6.84 -1.96 1.62
C TYR A 33 6.02 -3.21 1.89
N HIS A 34 4.79 -3.06 2.39
CA HIS A 34 3.89 -4.20 2.61
C HIS A 34 3.58 -4.94 1.32
N ARG A 35 3.34 -4.23 0.20
CA ARG A 35 3.13 -4.86 -1.11
C ARG A 35 4.38 -5.57 -1.62
N GLU A 36 5.56 -4.96 -1.48
CA GLU A 36 6.85 -5.56 -1.88
C GLU A 36 7.17 -6.83 -1.06
N GLN A 37 6.71 -6.92 0.19
CA GLN A 37 6.85 -8.10 1.05
C GLN A 37 5.69 -9.11 0.91
N CYS A 38 4.60 -8.75 0.24
CA CYS A 38 3.42 -9.60 0.11
C CYS A 38 3.67 -10.70 -0.93
N ILE A 39 3.61 -11.96 -0.51
CA ILE A 39 3.81 -13.11 -1.39
C ILE A 39 2.63 -13.29 -2.36
N CYS A 40 1.40 -13.09 -1.87
CA CYS A 40 0.17 -13.09 -2.65
C CYS A 40 -0.95 -12.42 -1.85
N SER A 41 -1.92 -11.85 -2.56
CA SER A 41 -3.13 -11.30 -1.99
C SER A 41 -4.11 -12.41 -1.59
N ILE A 42 -5.01 -12.13 -0.63
CA ILE A 42 -6.10 -13.04 -0.27
C ILE A 42 -6.95 -13.41 -1.51
N GLU A 43 -7.13 -12.45 -2.42
CA GLU A 43 -7.84 -12.65 -3.67
C GLU A 43 -7.19 -13.73 -4.56
N GLU A 44 -5.86 -13.78 -4.60
CA GLU A 44 -5.10 -14.79 -5.35
C GLU A 44 -5.10 -16.15 -4.64
N MET A 45 -5.29 -16.19 -3.32
CA MET A 45 -5.36 -17.44 -2.55
C MET A 45 -6.72 -18.14 -2.64
N ILE A 46 -7.80 -17.39 -2.87
CA ILE A 46 -9.15 -17.98 -2.88
C ILE A 46 -9.49 -18.60 -4.23
N PRO A 47 -10.12 -19.79 -4.27
CA PRO A 47 -10.60 -20.36 -5.51
C PRO A 47 -11.62 -19.44 -6.19
N ASP A 48 -11.57 -19.42 -7.52
CA ASP A 48 -12.45 -18.62 -8.39
C ASP A 48 -13.94 -18.80 -8.07
N ARG A 49 -14.34 -20.02 -7.70
CA ARG A 49 -15.71 -20.35 -7.27
C ARG A 49 -16.11 -19.61 -6.00
N THR A 50 -15.21 -19.51 -5.02
CA THR A 50 -15.43 -18.81 -3.75
C THR A 50 -15.48 -17.31 -3.98
N LYS A 51 -14.55 -16.77 -4.79
CA LYS A 51 -14.55 -15.37 -5.20
C LYS A 51 -15.88 -14.94 -5.83
N LYS A 52 -16.37 -15.69 -6.81
CA LYS A 52 -17.67 -15.43 -7.47
C LYS A 52 -18.87 -15.46 -6.51
N LYS A 53 -18.83 -16.25 -5.44
CA LYS A 53 -19.89 -16.28 -4.42
C LYS A 53 -19.82 -15.04 -3.51
N LEU A 54 -18.63 -14.63 -3.09
CA LEU A 54 -18.44 -13.44 -2.24
C LEU A 54 -18.95 -12.17 -2.92
N TYR A 55 -18.61 -11.94 -4.19
CA TYR A 55 -19.10 -10.77 -4.94
C TYR A 55 -20.63 -10.77 -5.10
N LYS A 56 -21.28 -11.94 -5.12
CA LYS A 56 -22.73 -12.04 -5.21
C LYS A 56 -23.44 -11.77 -3.88
N LEU A 57 -22.75 -11.76 -2.74
CA LEU A 57 -23.33 -11.51 -1.41
C LEU A 57 -23.38 -10.01 -1.06
N VAL A 58 -22.61 -9.19 -1.77
CA VAL A 58 -22.53 -7.74 -1.55
C VAL A 58 -23.51 -6.97 -2.46
N ASN A 59 -24.07 -7.66 -3.48
CA ASN A 59 -25.17 -7.18 -4.32
C ASN A 59 -26.52 -7.68 -3.79
#